data_AF-A0A0L0VS21-F1
#
_entry.id   AF-A0A0L0VS21-F1
#
_cell.length_a   1.000
_cell.length_b   1.000
_cell.length_c   1.000
_cell.angle_alpha   90.00
_cell.angle_beta   90.00
_cell.angle_gamma   90.00
#
_symmetry.space_group_name_H-M   'P 1'
#
loop_
_entity.id
_entity.type
_entity.pdbx_description
1 polymer ?
#
loop_
_entity_poly.entity_id
_entity_poly.type
_entity_poly.pdbx_seq_one_letter_code
_entity_poly.pdbx_strand_id
1 'polypeptide(L)'
;MPLEVLTSFIELIEEHPNSVYLSCVGDTLYAHNLAERPSLNDATKACEDIKLSTLEKHYTEMKNKINERLKTLQAKLKKGQPITSEEEEWMDGDGNLVDAELLMEKISLLATNKKTMNLGSSDIRAFLQILNPCSEIISAKISFLKSKKIAKNQKASRKAFESQLQPKQQTKIE
;
A
#
# COMPACT_ATOMS: atom_id res chain seq x y z
N MET A 1 6.65 5.77 -1.06
CA MET A 1 7.38 4.54 -0.72
C MET A 1 7.67 3.76 -1.99
N PRO A 2 8.87 3.20 -2.19
CA PRO A 2 9.12 2.22 -3.24
C PRO A 2 8.20 1.02 -3.05
N LEU A 3 7.66 0.46 -4.13
CA LEU A 3 6.70 -0.64 -4.07
C LEU A 3 7.27 -1.88 -3.39
N GLU A 4 8.50 -2.22 -3.74
CA GLU A 4 9.18 -3.42 -3.26
C GLU A 4 9.23 -3.45 -1.72
N VAL A 5 9.46 -2.29 -1.10
CA VAL A 5 9.48 -2.14 0.36
C VAL A 5 8.10 -2.40 0.99
N LEU A 6 7.03 -1.91 0.35
CA LEU A 6 5.68 -2.15 0.86
C LEU A 6 5.27 -3.62 0.70
N THR A 7 5.63 -4.23 -0.42
CA THR A 7 5.34 -5.64 -0.70
C THR A 7 6.04 -6.55 0.29
N SER A 8 7.36 -6.40 0.49
CA SER A 8 8.10 -7.21 1.46
C SER A 8 7.55 -7.05 2.89
N PHE A 9 7.16 -5.84 3.27
CA PHE A 9 6.56 -5.57 4.58
C PHE A 9 5.21 -6.29 4.77
N ILE A 10 4.36 -6.30 3.74
CA ILE A 10 3.08 -7.03 3.76
C ILE A 10 3.31 -8.53 3.78
N GLU A 11 4.20 -9.05 2.91
CA GLU A 11 4.54 -10.48 2.85
C GLU A 11 5.02 -10.99 4.21
N LEU A 12 5.88 -10.24 4.90
CA LEU A 12 6.34 -10.60 6.24
C LEU A 12 5.19 -10.74 7.25
N ILE A 13 4.18 -9.87 7.16
CA ILE A 13 3.01 -9.89 8.03
C ILE A 13 2.11 -11.09 7.72
N GLU A 14 1.91 -11.37 6.43
CA GLU A 14 1.04 -12.45 5.95
C GLU A 14 1.64 -13.85 6.18
N GLU A 15 2.96 -14.01 6.01
CA GLU A 15 3.66 -15.29 6.19
C GLU A 15 3.78 -15.70 7.67
N HIS A 16 3.73 -14.73 8.58
CA HIS A 16 4.02 -14.94 10.01
C HIS A 16 2.96 -14.35 10.96
N PRO A 17 1.67 -14.67 10.79
CA PRO A 17 0.57 -13.93 11.43
C PRO A 17 0.48 -14.11 12.95
N ASN A 18 1.27 -15.01 13.55
CA ASN A 18 1.30 -15.22 15.00
C ASN A 18 2.66 -14.86 15.64
N SER A 19 3.60 -14.36 14.83
CA SER A 19 4.98 -14.16 15.26
C SER A 19 5.58 -12.84 14.76
N VAL A 20 4.76 -11.91 14.26
CA VAL A 20 5.22 -10.58 13.85
C VAL A 20 5.15 -9.62 15.02
N TYR A 21 6.25 -8.90 15.20
CA TYR A 21 6.40 -7.83 16.16
C TYR A 21 6.68 -6.53 15.41
N LEU A 22 6.20 -5.43 15.97
CA LEU A 22 6.55 -4.10 15.55
C LEU A 22 7.47 -3.42 16.54
N SER A 23 8.39 -2.62 16.03
CA SER A 23 9.13 -1.62 16.79
C SER A 23 9.20 -0.31 16.02
N CYS A 24 9.31 0.82 16.73
CA CYS A 24 9.35 2.13 16.12
C CYS A 24 10.60 2.90 16.57
N VAL A 25 11.35 3.46 15.63
CA VAL A 25 12.47 4.36 15.90
C VAL A 25 12.40 5.58 14.99
N GLY A 26 12.17 6.74 15.60
CA GLY A 26 11.89 7.96 14.85
C GLY A 26 10.63 7.78 13.99
N ASP A 27 10.75 8.10 12.70
CA ASP A 27 9.67 7.94 11.70
C ASP A 27 9.71 6.56 11.00
N THR A 28 10.48 5.60 11.50
CA THR A 28 10.55 4.27 10.88
C THR A 28 9.90 3.23 11.78
N LEU A 29 8.92 2.53 11.22
CA LEU A 29 8.25 1.39 11.80
C LEU A 29 8.84 0.11 11.19
N TYR A 30 9.29 -0.79 12.04
CA TYR A 30 9.91 -2.06 11.66
C TYR A 30 8.98 -3.21 11.99
N ALA A 31 8.81 -4.14 11.05
CA ALA A 31 8.21 -5.45 11.29
C ALA A 31 9.29 -6.51 11.34
N HIS A 32 9.24 -7.39 12.34
CA HIS A 32 10.24 -8.43 12.54
C HIS A 32 9.64 -9.66 13.25
N ASN A 33 10.24 -10.84 13.06
CA ASN A 33 9.72 -12.10 13.59
C ASN A 33 10.20 -12.49 15.00
N LEU A 34 10.87 -11.56 15.70
CA LEU A 34 11.44 -11.76 17.03
C LEU A 34 10.85 -10.79 18.05
N ALA A 35 10.76 -11.21 19.31
CA ALA A 35 10.25 -10.39 20.41
C ALA A 35 11.14 -9.16 20.70
N GLU A 36 12.44 -9.25 20.41
CA GLU A 36 13.36 -8.13 20.43
C GLU A 36 13.67 -7.70 19.00
N ARG A 37 13.86 -6.40 18.80
CA ARG A 37 14.21 -5.88 17.47
C ARG A 37 15.59 -6.40 17.06
N PRO A 38 15.73 -7.09 15.91
CA PRO A 38 17.01 -7.56 15.43
C PRO A 38 17.96 -6.39 15.13
N SER A 39 19.26 -6.65 15.13
CA SER A 39 20.24 -5.70 14.62
C SER A 39 19.93 -5.44 13.14
N LEU A 40 19.89 -4.17 12.74
CA LEU A 40 19.68 -3.78 11.34
C LEU A 40 20.77 -4.32 10.39
N ASN A 41 21.91 -4.74 10.94
CA ASN A 41 23.03 -5.29 10.18
C ASN A 41 22.98 -6.83 10.08
N ASP A 42 22.00 -7.48 10.70
CA ASP A 42 21.86 -8.94 10.66
C ASP A 42 20.96 -9.36 9.48
N ALA A 43 21.59 -9.61 8.33
CA ALA A 43 20.92 -10.06 7.12
C ALA A 43 20.27 -11.46 7.23
N THR A 44 20.45 -12.17 8.35
CA THR A 44 19.82 -13.48 8.58
C THR A 44 18.43 -13.39 9.20
N LYS A 45 17.98 -12.19 9.59
CA LYS A 45 16.70 -11.96 10.23
C LYS A 45 15.76 -11.18 9.31
N ALA A 46 14.54 -11.68 9.18
CA ALA A 46 13.48 -10.97 8.46
C ALA A 46 13.10 -9.70 9.24
N CYS A 47 13.42 -8.55 8.68
CA CYS A 47 13.18 -7.24 9.26
C CYS A 47 12.88 -6.24 8.14
N GLU A 48 11.62 -5.88 8.00
CA GLU A 48 11.15 -4.95 6.97
C GLU A 48 10.75 -3.63 7.60
N ASP A 49 10.83 -2.53 6.85
CA ASP A 49 10.54 -1.21 7.39
C ASP A 49 9.67 -0.34 6.50
N ILE A 50 8.82 0.46 7.14
CA ILE A 50 8.02 1.49 6.49
C ILE A 50 8.12 2.81 7.26
N LYS A 51 7.86 3.91 6.57
CA LYS A 51 7.72 5.22 7.22
C LYS A 51 6.38 5.32 7.93
N LEU A 52 6.40 5.66 9.21
CA LEU A 52 5.21 5.88 10.02
C LEU A 52 4.33 6.98 9.42
N SER A 53 4.95 8.10 9.04
CA SER A 53 4.30 9.20 8.32
C SER A 53 3.60 8.76 7.02
N THR A 54 4.11 7.72 6.35
CA THR A 54 3.45 7.17 5.15
C THR A 54 2.24 6.31 5.52
N LEU A 55 2.34 5.50 6.57
CA LEU A 55 1.21 4.72 7.09
C LEU A 55 0.07 5.66 7.55
N GLU A 56 0.39 6.69 8.33
CA GLU A 56 -0.57 7.70 8.81
C GLU A 56 -1.28 8.42 7.68
N LYS A 57 -0.53 8.77 6.63
CA LYS A 57 -1.11 9.38 5.43
C LYS A 57 -2.10 8.45 4.76
N HIS A 58 -1.75 7.18 4.55
CA HIS A 58 -2.65 6.21 3.92
C HIS A 58 -3.89 5.93 4.76
N TYR A 59 -3.71 5.79 6.07
CA TYR A 59 -4.82 5.68 7.00
C TYR A 59 -5.77 6.89 6.91
N THR A 60 -5.23 8.11 6.86
CA THR A 60 -6.03 9.34 6.72
C THR A 60 -6.81 9.37 5.40
N GLU A 61 -6.17 9.01 4.28
CA GLU A 61 -6.81 8.94 2.97
C GLU A 61 -7.94 7.88 2.95
N MET A 62 -7.70 6.72 3.54
CA MET A 62 -8.69 5.65 3.69
C MET A 62 -9.88 6.09 4.55
N LYS A 63 -9.60 6.65 5.74
CA LYS A 63 -10.61 7.15 6.68
C LYS A 63 -11.52 8.18 6.03
N ASN A 64 -10.96 9.11 5.26
CA ASN A 64 -11.75 10.12 4.55
C ASN A 64 -12.71 9.49 3.53
N LYS A 65 -12.25 8.53 2.73
CA LYS A 65 -13.11 7.83 1.74
C LYS A 65 -14.26 7.07 2.40
N ILE A 66 -13.96 6.34 3.47
CA ILE A 66 -14.97 5.57 4.22
C ILE A 66 -15.99 6.52 4.85
N ASN A 67 -15.53 7.60 5.48
CA ASN A 67 -16.41 8.60 6.08
C ASN A 67 -17.35 9.26 5.08
N GLU A 68 -16.90 9.56 3.86
CA GLU A 68 -17.78 10.10 2.81
C GLU A 68 -18.87 9.11 2.39
N ARG A 69 -18.54 7.82 2.26
CA ARG A 69 -19.54 6.77 1.97
C ARG A 69 -20.51 6.59 3.14
N LEU A 70 -20.00 6.55 4.38
CA LEU A 70 -20.83 6.46 5.58
C LEU A 70 -21.80 7.64 5.71
N LYS A 71 -21.36 8.88 5.46
CA LYS A 71 -22.26 10.06 5.43
C LYS A 71 -23.39 9.90 4.44
N THR A 72 -23.10 9.35 3.26
CA THR A 72 -24.11 9.09 2.22
C THR A 72 -25.13 8.05 2.67
N LEU A 73 -24.68 6.95 3.26
CA LEU A 73 -25.56 5.89 3.79
C LEU A 73 -26.39 6.38 4.97
N GLN A 74 -25.79 7.15 5.89
CA GLN A 74 -26.51 7.79 6.99
C GLN A 74 -27.58 8.77 6.50
N ALA A 75 -27.31 9.51 5.41
CA ALA A 75 -28.31 10.40 4.81
C ALA A 75 -29.47 9.62 4.19
N LYS A 76 -29.23 8.46 3.57
CA LYS A 76 -30.29 7.55 3.09
C LYS A 76 -31.16 7.04 4.24
N LEU A 77 -30.53 6.55 5.31
CA LEU A 77 -31.22 6.07 6.51
C LEU A 77 -32.09 7.15 7.14
N LYS A 78 -31.58 8.38 7.28
CA LYS A 78 -32.34 9.53 7.80
C LYS A 78 -33.55 9.91 6.94
N LYS A 79 -33.50 9.61 5.63
CA LYS A 79 -34.61 9.82 4.68
C LYS A 79 -35.58 8.62 4.62
N GLY A 80 -35.36 7.58 5.43
CA GLY A 80 -36.15 6.34 5.39
C GLY A 80 -35.97 5.55 4.09
N GLN A 81 -34.88 5.78 3.35
CA GLN A 81 -34.59 5.03 2.14
C GLN A 81 -34.02 3.65 2.51
N PRO A 82 -34.37 2.60 1.76
CA PRO A 82 -33.82 1.27 1.99
C PRO A 82 -32.31 1.27 1.74
N ILE A 83 -31.60 0.55 2.60
CA ILE A 83 -30.19 0.18 2.44
C ILE A 83 -30.17 -1.24 1.86
N THR A 84 -29.27 -1.50 0.92
CA THR A 84 -29.13 -2.85 0.35
C THR A 84 -28.33 -3.75 1.29
N SER A 85 -28.48 -5.07 1.15
CA SER A 85 -27.66 -6.03 1.91
C SER A 85 -26.16 -5.84 1.68
N GLU A 86 -25.75 -5.46 0.47
CA GLU A 86 -24.35 -5.13 0.16
C GLU A 86 -23.86 -3.88 0.92
N GLU A 87 -24.71 -2.86 1.05
CA GLU A 87 -24.39 -1.65 1.81
C GLU A 87 -24.29 -1.92 3.31
N GLU A 88 -25.14 -2.80 3.85
CA GLU A 88 -25.11 -3.27 5.23
C GLU A 88 -23.86 -4.11 5.51
N GLU A 89 -23.57 -5.11 4.67
CA GLU A 89 -22.36 -5.92 4.77
C GLU A 89 -21.09 -5.07 4.68
N TRP A 90 -21.09 -4.07 3.79
CA TRP A 90 -19.99 -3.11 3.70
C TRP A 90 -19.84 -2.28 4.98
N MET A 91 -20.93 -1.84 5.61
CA MET A 91 -20.86 -1.08 6.87
C MET A 91 -20.27 -1.89 8.03
N ASP A 92 -20.56 -3.19 8.09
CA ASP A 92 -20.03 -4.09 9.13
C ASP A 92 -18.58 -4.53 8.85
N GLY A 93 -18.21 -4.63 7.56
CA GLY A 93 -16.87 -4.99 7.09
C GLY A 93 -15.98 -3.77 6.84
N ASP A 94 -15.72 -3.46 5.57
CA ASP A 94 -14.75 -2.43 5.15
C ASP A 94 -15.07 -1.01 5.65
N GLY A 95 -16.35 -0.72 5.90
CA GLY A 95 -16.83 0.55 6.45
C GLY A 95 -16.60 0.68 7.96
N ASN A 96 -16.26 -0.41 8.64
CA ASN A 96 -15.97 -0.42 10.06
C ASN A 96 -14.48 -0.18 10.32
N LEU A 97 -14.17 0.96 10.95
CA LEU A 97 -12.80 1.41 11.21
C LEU A 97 -12.29 1.10 12.61
N VAL A 98 -13.06 0.41 13.45
CA VAL A 98 -12.72 0.19 14.87
C VAL A 98 -11.34 -0.45 15.05
N ASP A 99 -11.06 -1.52 14.31
CA ASP A 99 -9.77 -2.21 14.42
C ASP A 99 -8.61 -1.36 13.89
N ALA A 100 -8.84 -0.61 12.80
CA ALA A 100 -7.85 0.29 12.21
C ALA A 100 -7.52 1.48 13.13
N GLU A 101 -8.53 2.04 13.81
CA GLU A 101 -8.36 3.09 14.81
C GLU A 101 -7.52 2.58 15.99
N LEU A 102 -7.90 1.43 16.55
CA LEU A 102 -7.20 0.81 17.67
C LEU A 102 -5.74 0.50 17.30
N LEU A 103 -5.50 0.02 16.07
CA LEU A 103 -4.16 -0.24 15.58
C LEU A 103 -3.30 1.03 15.52
N MET A 104 -3.82 2.11 14.96
CA MET A 104 -3.08 3.38 14.84
C MET A 104 -2.80 4.00 16.22
N GLU A 105 -3.69 3.83 17.19
CA GLU A 105 -3.44 4.21 18.58
C GLU A 105 -2.30 3.41 19.20
N LYS A 106 -2.30 2.07 19.02
CA LYS A 106 -1.21 1.20 19.49
C LYS A 106 0.14 1.61 18.89
N ILE A 107 0.18 1.90 17.59
CA ILE A 107 1.41 2.33 16.89
C ILE A 107 1.88 3.70 17.40
N SER A 108 0.95 4.61 17.68
CA SER A 108 1.26 5.92 18.25
C SER A 108 1.89 5.79 19.65
N LEU A 109 1.37 4.88 20.48
CA LEU A 109 1.99 4.54 21.77
C LEU A 109 3.36 3.90 21.59
N LEU A 110 3.52 3.00 20.60
CA LEU A 110 4.78 2.35 20.27
C LEU A 110 5.89 3.37 19.95
N ALA A 111 5.56 4.41 19.19
CA ALA A 111 6.48 5.49 18.83
C ALA A 111 7.03 6.24 20.06
N THR A 112 6.28 6.25 21.17
CA THR A 112 6.69 6.92 22.41
C THR A 112 7.40 6.01 23.41
N ASN A 113 7.08 4.71 23.44
CA ASN A 113 7.49 3.82 24.52
C ASN A 113 8.73 2.94 24.21
N LYS A 114 9.28 3.01 22.99
CA LYS A 114 10.50 2.31 22.50
C LYS A 114 10.52 0.79 22.74
N LYS A 115 9.35 0.17 22.95
CA LYS A 115 9.23 -1.28 23.11
C LYS A 115 8.86 -1.92 21.78
N THR A 116 8.85 -3.25 21.77
CA THR A 116 8.24 -4.05 20.73
C THR A 116 6.78 -4.33 21.09
N MET A 117 5.91 -4.45 20.10
CA MET A 117 4.53 -4.94 20.27
C MET A 117 4.30 -6.15 19.36
N ASN A 118 3.69 -7.20 19.88
CA ASN A 118 3.24 -8.32 19.07
C ASN A 118 1.95 -7.94 18.33
N LEU A 119 1.82 -8.32 17.06
CA LEU A 119 0.60 -8.16 16.29
C LEU A 119 -0.34 -9.35 16.47
N GLY A 120 -1.53 -9.11 17.02
CA GLY A 120 -2.62 -10.07 16.99
C GLY A 120 -3.28 -10.16 15.61
N SER A 121 -4.15 -11.16 15.41
CA SER A 121 -4.87 -11.36 14.16
C SER A 121 -5.73 -10.15 13.73
N SER A 122 -6.37 -9.46 14.69
CA SER A 122 -7.11 -8.23 14.43
C SER A 122 -6.20 -7.08 13.98
N ASP A 123 -5.01 -6.98 14.58
CA ASP A 123 -4.03 -5.95 14.25
C ASP A 123 -3.49 -6.18 12.84
N ILE A 124 -3.24 -7.43 12.46
CA ILE A 124 -2.82 -7.81 11.11
C ILE A 124 -3.90 -7.47 10.09
N ARG A 125 -5.15 -7.86 10.37
CA ARG A 125 -6.27 -7.54 9.48
C ARG A 125 -6.41 -6.04 9.27
N ALA A 126 -6.33 -5.25 10.34
CA ALA A 126 -6.35 -3.79 10.27
C ALA A 126 -5.18 -3.21 9.48
N PHE A 127 -3.96 -3.76 9.66
CA PHE A 127 -2.79 -3.35 8.88
C PHE A 127 -2.99 -3.58 7.40
N LEU A 128 -3.45 -4.77 7.03
CA LEU A 128 -3.74 -5.13 5.65
C LEU A 128 -4.87 -4.26 5.09
N GLN A 129 -5.90 -3.93 5.86
CA GLN A 129 -6.95 -3.00 5.42
C GLN A 129 -6.39 -1.61 5.08
N ILE A 130 -5.44 -1.10 5.87
CA ILE A 130 -4.78 0.20 5.61
C ILE A 130 -3.86 0.14 4.39
N LEU A 131 -3.15 -0.98 4.20
CA LEU A 131 -2.08 -1.12 3.20
C LEU A 131 -2.53 -1.73 1.86
N ASN A 132 -3.56 -2.58 1.82
CA ASN A 132 -4.05 -3.23 0.59
C ASN A 132 -4.57 -2.27 -0.48
N PRO A 133 -5.27 -1.17 -0.15
CA PRO A 133 -5.60 -0.16 -1.15
C PRO A 133 -4.35 0.40 -1.85
N CYS A 134 -3.17 0.34 -1.22
CA CYS A 134 -1.91 0.69 -1.85
C CYS A 134 -1.44 -0.40 -2.82
N SER A 135 -1.60 -1.69 -2.53
CA SER A 135 -1.16 -2.77 -3.43
C SER A 135 -1.96 -2.80 -4.76
N GLU A 136 -3.27 -2.50 -4.73
CA GLU A 136 -4.10 -2.39 -5.94
C GLU A 136 -3.77 -1.13 -6.76
N ILE A 137 -3.68 0.03 -6.11
CA ILE A 137 -3.30 1.28 -6.77
C ILE A 137 -1.90 1.15 -7.38
N ILE A 138 -1.00 0.44 -6.71
CA ILE A 138 0.37 0.27 -7.21
C ILE A 138 0.42 -0.80 -8.32
N SER A 139 -0.31 -1.91 -8.23
CA SER A 139 -0.43 -2.90 -9.31
C SER A 139 -1.00 -2.27 -10.59
N ALA A 140 -2.03 -1.42 -10.47
CA ALA A 140 -2.57 -0.63 -11.57
C ALA A 140 -1.56 0.40 -12.13
N LYS A 141 -0.71 0.98 -11.26
CA LYS A 141 0.31 1.96 -11.68
C LYS A 141 1.51 1.29 -12.37
N ILE A 142 1.93 0.10 -11.93
CA ILE A 142 2.98 -0.69 -12.60
C ILE A 142 2.49 -1.15 -13.97
N SER A 143 1.28 -1.69 -14.07
CA SER A 143 0.73 -2.15 -15.36
C SER A 143 0.61 -0.99 -16.34
N PHE A 144 0.21 0.20 -15.86
CA PHE A 144 0.18 1.44 -16.64
C PHE A 144 1.58 1.95 -17.05
N LEU A 145 2.59 1.84 -16.18
CA LEU A 145 3.96 2.24 -16.51
C LEU A 145 4.63 1.24 -17.49
N LYS A 146 4.35 -0.06 -17.34
CA LYS A 146 4.78 -1.10 -18.29
C LYS A 146 4.16 -0.87 -19.67
N SER A 147 2.86 -0.59 -19.76
CA SER A 147 2.21 -0.29 -21.04
C SER A 147 2.76 0.98 -21.70
N LYS A 148 3.08 2.03 -20.92
CA LYS A 148 3.77 3.23 -21.44
C LYS A 148 5.19 2.95 -21.96
N LYS A 149 5.99 2.11 -21.28
CA LYS A 149 7.32 1.70 -21.75
C LYS A 149 7.23 0.91 -23.06
N ILE A 150 6.28 -0.02 -23.16
CA ILE A 150 6.02 -0.80 -24.39
C ILE A 150 5.62 0.14 -25.53
N ALA A 151 4.72 1.09 -25.30
CA ALA A 151 4.31 2.08 -26.30
C ALA A 151 5.46 2.99 -26.76
N LYS A 152 6.37 3.38 -25.84
CA LYS A 152 7.55 4.21 -26.18
C LYS A 152 8.57 3.43 -27.01
N ASN A 153 8.80 2.16 -26.69
CA ASN A 153 9.69 1.27 -27.46
C ASN A 153 9.13 0.95 -28.86
N GLN A 154 7.82 0.77 -29.00
CA GLN A 154 7.19 0.59 -30.32
C GLN A 154 7.28 1.86 -31.18
N LYS A 155 7.15 3.05 -30.57
CA LYS A 155 7.28 4.33 -31.28
C LYS A 155 8.73 4.63 -31.71
N ALA A 156 9.71 4.24 -30.90
CA ALA A 156 11.13 4.30 -31.24
C ALA A 156 11.50 3.31 -32.35
N SER A 157 10.97 2.08 -32.30
CA SER A 157 11.17 1.06 -33.34
C SER A 157 10.55 1.46 -34.69
N ARG A 158 9.37 2.11 -34.70
CA ARG A 158 8.76 2.64 -35.93
C ARG A 158 9.56 3.77 -36.55
N LYS A 159 10.05 4.72 -35.74
CA LYS A 159 10.94 5.80 -36.22
C LYS A 159 12.26 5.28 -36.77
N ALA A 160 12.83 4.24 -36.15
CA ALA A 160 14.06 3.61 -36.65
C ALA A 160 13.83 2.90 -38.00
N PHE A 161 12.68 2.24 -38.17
CA PHE A 161 12.30 1.60 -39.43
C PHE A 161 12.01 2.62 -40.55
N GLU A 162 11.31 3.72 -40.25
CA GLU A 162 11.06 4.82 -41.21
C GLU A 162 12.35 5.54 -41.63
N SER A 163 13.34 5.63 -40.74
CA SER A 163 14.66 6.22 -41.04
C SER A 163 15.52 5.33 -41.95
N GLN A 164 15.24 4.01 -41.99
CA GLN A 164 15.92 3.05 -42.88
C GLN A 164 15.26 2.91 -44.26
N LEU A 165 14.02 3.39 -44.41
CA LEU A 165 13.26 3.36 -45.66
C LEU A 165 13.41 4.64 -46.52
N GLN A 166 14.15 5.65 -46.05
CA GLN A 166 14.44 6.81 -46.89
C GLN A 166 15.53 6.45 -47.92
N PRO A 167 15.23 6.46 -49.24
CA PRO A 167 16.26 6.21 -50.24
C PRO A 167 17.29 7.34 -50.20
N LYS A 168 18.57 6.98 -50.07
CA LYS A 168 19.69 7.90 -50.28
C LYS A 168 19.57 8.47 -51.70
N GLN A 169 19.09 9.71 -51.83
CA GLN A 169 19.23 10.43 -53.08
C GLN A 169 20.72 10.66 -53.31
N GLN A 170 21.30 9.88 -54.24
CA GLN A 170 22.64 10.09 -54.75
C GLN A 170 22.67 11.46 -55.43
N THR A 171 23.36 12.40 -54.80
CA THR A 171 23.73 13.67 -55.40
C THR A 171 24.71 13.38 -56.53
N LYS A 172 24.34 13.81 -57.74
CA LYS A 172 25.11 13.67 -58.97
C LYS A 172 25.79 15.00 -59.26
N ILE A 173 27.11 15.07 -59.11
CA ILE A 173 28.00 16.15 -59.60
C ILE A 173 29.38 15.46 -59.71
N GLU A 174 30.12 15.44 -60.82
CA GLU A 174 30.16 16.20 -62.07
C GLU A 174 30.54 15.26 -63.23
#